data_AF-A0A4Y2IL10-F1
#
_entry.id   AF-A0A4Y2IL10-F1
#
_cell.length_a   1.000
_cell.length_b   1.000
_cell.length_c   1.000
_cell.angle_alpha   90.00
_cell.angle_beta   90.00
_cell.angle_gamma   90.00
#
_symmetry.space_group_name_H-M   'P 1'
#
loop_
_entity.id
_entity.type
_entity.pdbx_description
1 polymer ?
#
loop_
_entity_poly.entity_id
_entity_poly.type
_entity_poly.pdbx_seq_one_letter_code
_entity_poly.pdbx_strand_id
1 'polypeptide(L)' 'MLGWFTKYNWRCEPIDFSNNWEAVRIAEVCWICFLVKFYEFIDT' A
#
# COMPACT_ATOMS: atom_id res chain seq x y z
N MET A 1 6.11 -7.35 9.75
CA MET A 1 4.68 -7.60 9.52
C MET A 1 4.02 -6.24 9.27
N LEU A 2 3.47 -6.02 8.07
CA LEU A 2 3.03 -4.69 7.57
C LEU A 2 1.52 -4.70 7.31
N GLY A 3 0.82 -3.65 7.75
CA GLY A 3 -0.55 -3.32 7.34
C GLY A 3 -1.60 -4.41 7.56
N TRP A 4 -2.34 -4.72 6.48
CA TRP A 4 -3.42 -5.71 6.43
C TRP A 4 -2.93 -7.11 6.86
N PHE A 5 -3.82 -7.88 7.50
CA PHE A 5 -3.55 -9.19 8.15
C PHE A 5 -2.64 -9.19 9.38
N THR A 6 -2.07 -8.04 9.78
CA THR A 6 -1.15 -8.02 10.94
C THR A 6 -1.49 -6.91 11.94
N LYS A 7 -1.53 -5.65 11.48
CA LYS A 7 -1.75 -4.48 12.33
C LYS A 7 -3.08 -3.79 12.06
N TYR A 8 -3.53 -3.87 10.82
CA TYR A 8 -4.71 -3.18 10.35
C TYR A 8 -5.98 -3.93 10.70
N ASN A 9 -6.99 -3.15 11.06
CA ASN A 9 -8.33 -3.67 11.30
C ASN A 9 -9.05 -3.84 9.97
N TRP A 10 -9.90 -4.86 9.87
CA TRP A 10 -10.79 -5.06 8.73
C TRP A 10 -11.99 -4.10 8.75
N ARG A 11 -11.74 -2.83 9.06
CA ARG A 11 -12.69 -1.73 9.16
C ARG A 11 -12.08 -0.50 8.47
N CYS A 12 -12.79 0.62 8.50
CA CYS A 12 -12.24 1.87 7.97
C CYS A 12 -11.05 2.32 8.82
N GLU A 13 -9.85 2.28 8.26
CA GLU A 13 -8.64 2.81 8.87
C GLU A 13 -8.23 4.14 8.25
N PRO A 14 -7.82 5.12 9.08
CA PRO A 14 -7.33 6.38 8.57
C PRO A 14 -5.98 6.19 7.85
N ILE A 15 -5.73 7.01 6.85
CA ILE A 15 -4.43 7.09 6.20
C ILE A 15 -3.44 7.76 7.16
N ASP A 16 -2.30 7.10 7.38
CA ASP A 16 -1.20 7.63 8.16
C ASP A 16 -0.24 8.42 7.24
N PHE A 17 -0.15 9.73 7.46
CA PHE A 17 0.73 10.64 6.73
C PHE A 17 2.08 10.88 7.43
N SER A 18 2.36 10.18 8.53
CA SER A 18 3.62 10.31 9.25
C SER A 18 4.79 9.67 8.49
N ASN A 19 6.02 10.13 8.77
CA ASN A 19 7.25 9.54 8.21
C ASN A 19 7.74 8.31 8.99
N ASN A 20 6.80 7.55 9.57
CA ASN A 20 7.13 6.29 10.22
C ASN A 20 7.52 5.25 9.18
N TRP A 21 8.46 4.38 9.54
CA TRP A 21 8.96 3.33 8.63
C TRP A 21 7.83 2.42 8.10
N GLU A 22 6.78 2.19 8.89
CA GLU A 22 5.60 1.40 8.48
C GLU A 22 4.76 2.14 7.44
N ALA A 23 4.46 3.41 7.68
CA ALA A 23 3.66 4.25 6.77
C ALA A 23 4.35 4.40 5.42
N VAL A 24 5.67 4.64 5.42
CA VAL A 24 6.47 4.75 4.19
C VAL A 24 6.46 3.44 3.40
N ARG A 25 6.60 2.27 4.08
CA ARG A 25 6.52 0.96 3.41
C ARG A 25 5.16 0.68 2.79
N ILE A 26 4.06 1.06 3.46
CA ILE A 26 2.70 0.93 2.90
C ILE A 26 2.57 1.81 1.64
N ALA A 27 3.08 3.04 1.69
CA ALA A 27 3.07 3.95 0.55
C ALA A 27 3.88 3.42 -0.65
N GLU A 28 5.07 2.84 -0.41
CA GLU A 28 5.87 2.17 -1.45
C GLU A 28 5.11 1.02 -2.11
N VAL A 29 4.42 0.18 -1.33
CA VAL A 29 3.60 -0.92 -1.86
C VAL A 29 2.45 -0.38 -2.72
N CYS A 30 1.76 0.67 -2.26
CA CYS A 30 0.72 1.34 -3.05
C CYS A 30 1.27 1.91 -4.37
N TRP A 31 2.48 2.48 -4.34
CA TRP A 31 3.15 2.97 -5.54
C TRP A 31 3.49 1.85 -6.53
N ILE A 32 3.95 0.70 -6.03
CA ILE A 32 4.19 -0.48 -6.88
C ILE A 32 2.88 -0.98 -7.49
N CYS A 33 1.79 -1.06 -6.73
CA CYS A 33 0.47 -1.44 -7.27
C CYS A 33 0.00 -0.48 -8.38
N PHE A 34 0.29 0.82 -8.23
CA PHE A 34 0.03 1.80 -9.29
C PHE A 34 0.89 1.53 -10.54
N LEU A 35 2.18 1.21 -10.39
CA LEU A 35 3.05 0.83 -11.52
C LEU A 35 2.59 -0.46 -12.21
N VAL A 36 2.11 -1.44 -11.45
CA VAL A 36 1.54 -2.68 -11.99
C VAL A 36 0.34 -2.38 -12.89
N LYS A 37 -0.49 -1.38 -12.56
CA LYS A 37 -1.57 -0.94 -13.46
C LYS A 37 -1.09 -0.44 -14.82
N PHE A 38 0.12 0.10 -14.93
CA PHE A 38 0.70 0.41 -16.24
C PHE A 38 1.17 -0.85 -16.97
N TYR A 39 1.73 -1.82 -16.23
CA TYR A 39 2.13 -3.09 -16.81
C TYR A 39 0.94 -3.92 -17.33
N GLU A 40 -0.24 -3.80 -16.72
CA GLU A 40 -1.47 -4.44 -17.23
C GLU A 40 -1.82 -4.02 -18.67
N PHE A 41 -1.40 -2.83 -19.14
CA PHE A 41 -1.59 -2.44 -20.54
C PHE A 41 -0.74 -3.27 -21.51
N ILE A 42 0.33 -3.93 -21.04
CA ILE A 42 1.19 -4.78 -21.88
C ILE A 42 0.49 -6.12 -22.19
N ASP A 43 -0.45 -6.55 -21.35
CA ASP A 43 -1.24 -7.76 -21.61
C ASP A 43 -2.30 -7.57 -22.72
N THR A 44 -2.54 -6.34 -23.19
CA THR A 44 -3.43 -6.01 -24.32
C THR A 44 -2.68 -6.00 -25.65
#